data_AF-A0A2H0TY96-F1
#
_entry.id   AF-A0A2H0TY96-F1
#
_cell.length_a   1.000
_cell.length_b   1.000
_cell.length_c   1.000
_cell.angle_alpha   90.00
_cell.angle_beta   90.00
_cell.angle_gamma   90.00
#
_symmetry.space_group_name_H-M   'P 1'
#
loop_
_entity.id
_entity.type
_entity.pdbx_description
1 polymer ?
#
loop_
_entity_poly.entity_id
_entity_poly.type
_entity_poly.pdbx_seq_one_letter_code
_entity_poly.pdbx_strand_id
1 'polypeptide(L)'
;MPEAKTLSDKWILQKLNEVSNVVVDNLDSMNLSYAGEKLRDFTWNDLADWYLEIAKIEPSFASSDVKAMNDKGASADKGSKSKILNYALNTVLKLWHPFMPFVTEAVWQEFYGKENILMVEKFPVSDEKNEDTKDFEIIQNVIVGIRSVKGDYKIDPVKKLNVTISAGDKIDILSENKAVLSKLARLENLQINQSTNKPVNSVSFVESGLEIFVELAGVVDFAKEKEKLGSEIEQLTKYIAGLEGKLNNPGFVSSAPENIVTQEKEKLAESKEKLEKLNKQFQAI
;
A
#
# COMPACT_ATOMS: atom_id res chain seq x y z
N MET A 1 -12.21 16.57 -17.02
CA MET A 1 -11.70 15.98 -15.77
C MET A 1 -11.97 16.95 -14.61
N PRO A 2 -12.27 16.48 -13.39
CA PRO A 2 -12.36 17.35 -12.22
C PRO A 2 -10.99 17.90 -11.83
N GLU A 3 -10.96 19.08 -11.19
CA GLU A 3 -9.73 19.74 -10.76
C GLU A 3 -9.16 19.09 -9.49
N ALA A 4 -7.90 18.62 -9.58
CA ALA A 4 -7.17 18.03 -8.46
C ALA A 4 -6.67 19.11 -7.49
N LYS A 5 -6.93 18.95 -6.19
CA LYS A 5 -6.53 19.93 -5.17
C LYS A 5 -5.45 19.40 -4.24
N THR A 6 -5.42 18.11 -3.98
CA THR A 6 -4.42 17.47 -3.13
C THR A 6 -3.46 16.60 -3.94
N LEU A 7 -2.35 16.22 -3.31
CA LEU A 7 -1.40 15.29 -3.91
C LEU A 7 -2.06 13.93 -4.19
N SER A 8 -2.96 13.48 -3.32
CA SER A 8 -3.72 12.23 -3.51
C SER A 8 -4.72 12.32 -4.67
N ASP A 9 -5.32 13.50 -4.90
CA ASP A 9 -6.20 13.75 -6.05
C ASP A 9 -5.46 13.62 -7.38
N LYS A 10 -4.28 14.25 -7.48
CA LYS A 10 -3.44 14.17 -8.68
C LYS A 10 -3.03 12.73 -8.97
N TRP A 11 -2.58 12.03 -7.92
CA TRP A 11 -2.17 10.63 -8.02
C TRP A 11 -3.29 9.72 -8.52
N ILE A 12 -4.49 9.77 -7.95
CA ILE A 12 -5.56 8.85 -8.37
C ILE A 12 -6.05 9.14 -9.80
N LEU A 13 -6.10 10.41 -10.20
CA LEU A 13 -6.54 10.78 -11.55
C LEU A 13 -5.52 10.31 -12.59
N GLN A 14 -4.23 10.42 -12.29
CA GLN A 14 -3.18 9.85 -13.10
C GLN A 14 -3.28 8.32 -13.18
N LYS A 15 -3.42 7.63 -12.03
CA LYS A 15 -3.57 6.17 -12.02
C LYS A 15 -4.80 5.71 -12.80
N LEU A 16 -5.90 6.45 -12.74
CA LEU A 16 -7.11 6.20 -13.51
C LEU A 16 -6.86 6.38 -15.02
N ASN A 17 -6.12 7.41 -15.42
CA ASN A 17 -5.72 7.62 -16.82
C ASN A 17 -4.82 6.48 -17.32
N GLU A 18 -3.80 6.12 -16.54
CA GLU A 18 -2.86 5.02 -16.85
C GLU A 18 -3.62 3.69 -17.04
N VAL A 19 -4.48 3.31 -16.09
CA VAL A 19 -5.23 2.04 -16.20
C VAL A 19 -6.25 2.08 -17.34
N SER A 20 -6.86 3.24 -17.62
CA SER A 20 -7.81 3.37 -18.74
C SER A 20 -7.12 3.06 -20.07
N ASN A 21 -5.94 3.65 -20.30
CA ASN A 21 -5.17 3.42 -21.52
C ASN A 21 -4.71 1.96 -21.62
N VAL A 22 -4.18 1.39 -20.53
CA VAL A 22 -3.78 -0.02 -20.48
C VAL A 22 -4.95 -0.96 -20.78
N VAL A 23 -6.14 -0.68 -20.25
CA VAL A 23 -7.33 -1.50 -20.50
C VAL A 23 -7.79 -1.36 -21.95
N VAL A 24 -7.87 -0.15 -22.49
CA VAL A 24 -8.23 0.09 -23.91
C VAL A 24 -7.30 -0.68 -24.85
N ASP A 25 -5.98 -0.51 -24.71
CA ASP A 25 -4.98 -1.14 -25.57
C ASP A 25 -5.07 -2.68 -25.53
N ASN A 26 -5.33 -3.24 -24.35
CA ASN A 26 -5.44 -4.69 -24.17
C ASN A 26 -6.80 -5.24 -24.63
N LEU A 27 -7.88 -4.46 -24.54
CA LEU A 27 -9.16 -4.83 -25.16
C LEU A 27 -9.03 -4.86 -26.69
N ASP A 28 -8.41 -3.84 -27.29
CA ASP A 28 -8.18 -3.77 -28.74
C ASP A 28 -7.27 -4.90 -29.24
N SER A 29 -6.29 -5.29 -28.41
CA SER A 29 -5.37 -6.41 -28.69
C SER A 29 -5.91 -7.79 -28.27
N MET A 30 -7.18 -7.89 -27.86
CA MET A 30 -7.84 -9.14 -27.41
C MET A 30 -7.19 -9.81 -26.19
N ASN A 31 -6.38 -9.09 -25.41
CA ASN A 31 -5.76 -9.54 -24.17
C ASN A 31 -6.66 -9.27 -22.95
N LEU A 32 -7.82 -9.92 -22.92
CA LEU A 32 -8.87 -9.66 -21.93
C LEU A 32 -8.44 -9.97 -20.49
N SER A 33 -7.66 -11.05 -20.29
CA SER A 33 -7.21 -11.47 -18.95
C SER A 33 -6.35 -10.40 -18.30
N TYR A 34 -5.36 -9.89 -19.03
CA TYR A 34 -4.45 -8.87 -18.51
C TYR A 34 -5.16 -7.54 -18.26
N ALA A 35 -6.07 -7.13 -19.15
CA ALA A 35 -6.91 -5.96 -18.94
C ALA A 35 -7.72 -6.07 -17.64
N GLY A 36 -8.38 -7.21 -17.42
CA GLY A 36 -9.14 -7.47 -16.21
C GLY A 36 -8.29 -7.50 -14.93
N GLU A 37 -7.09 -8.08 -14.99
CA GLU A 37 -6.12 -8.07 -13.87
C GLU A 37 -5.68 -6.66 -13.50
N LYS A 38 -5.31 -5.84 -14.49
CA LYS A 38 -4.90 -4.45 -14.25
C LYS A 38 -6.02 -3.60 -13.69
N LEU A 39 -7.24 -3.78 -14.20
CA LEU A 39 -8.40 -3.07 -13.70
C LEU A 39 -8.76 -3.49 -12.26
N ARG A 40 -8.62 -4.78 -11.93
CA ARG A 40 -8.75 -5.30 -10.56
C ARG A 40 -7.73 -4.68 -9.62
N ASP A 41 -6.46 -4.69 -10.01
CA ASP A 41 -5.38 -4.14 -9.18
C ASP A 41 -5.61 -2.65 -8.90
N PHE A 42 -5.99 -1.86 -9.91
CA PHE A 42 -6.34 -0.45 -9.70
C PHE A 42 -7.57 -0.28 -8.79
N THR A 43 -8.65 -1.01 -9.06
CA THR A 43 -9.92 -0.83 -8.32
C THR A 43 -9.75 -1.19 -6.84
N TRP A 44 -9.00 -2.25 -6.55
CA TRP A 44 -8.82 -2.74 -5.19
C TRP A 44 -7.68 -2.00 -4.48
N ASN A 45 -6.48 -2.01 -5.07
CA ASN A 45 -5.28 -1.56 -4.37
C ASN A 45 -5.16 -0.03 -4.42
N ASP A 46 -5.40 0.61 -5.56
CA ASP A 46 -5.19 2.07 -5.69
C ASP A 46 -6.42 2.86 -5.24
N LEU A 47 -7.60 2.51 -5.75
CA LEU A 47 -8.82 3.24 -5.47
C LEU A 47 -9.35 2.92 -4.06
N ALA A 48 -9.62 1.65 -3.76
CA ALA A 48 -10.28 1.28 -2.51
C ALA A 48 -9.35 1.36 -1.29
N ASP A 49 -8.18 0.72 -1.33
CA ASP A 49 -7.27 0.64 -0.17
C ASP A 49 -6.59 1.98 0.15
N TRP A 50 -6.32 2.82 -0.86
CA TRP A 50 -5.64 4.10 -0.69
C TRP A 50 -6.58 5.30 -0.85
N TYR A 51 -7.09 5.56 -2.05
CA TYR A 51 -7.74 6.84 -2.32
C TYR A 51 -9.03 7.05 -1.51
N LEU A 52 -9.88 6.03 -1.36
CA LEU A 52 -11.09 6.12 -0.54
C LEU A 52 -10.77 6.32 0.95
N GLU A 53 -9.74 5.65 1.46
CA GLU A 53 -9.32 5.83 2.85
C GLU A 53 -8.76 7.23 3.10
N ILE A 54 -8.00 7.78 2.15
CA ILE A 54 -7.50 9.15 2.20
C ILE A 54 -8.64 10.17 2.09
N ALA A 55 -9.61 9.92 1.22
CA ALA A 55 -10.77 10.79 1.08
C ALA A 55 -11.57 10.91 2.39
N LYS A 56 -11.66 9.85 3.20
CA LYS A 56 -12.28 9.88 4.54
C LYS A 56 -11.48 10.72 5.55
N ILE A 57 -10.20 10.96 5.29
CA ILE A 57 -9.27 11.65 6.19
C ILE A 57 -9.17 13.13 5.86
N GLU A 58 -9.12 13.47 4.58
CA GLU A 58 -8.89 14.83 4.11
C GLU A 58 -10.09 15.76 4.43
N PRO A 59 -9.83 16.99 4.93
CA PRO A 59 -10.90 17.93 5.28
C PRO A 59 -11.77 18.37 4.10
N SER A 60 -11.27 18.19 2.87
CA SER A 60 -11.94 18.53 1.60
C SER A 60 -13.16 17.64 1.32
N PHE A 61 -13.27 16.49 1.99
CA PHE A 61 -14.48 15.71 2.12
C PHE A 61 -15.28 16.28 3.30
N ALA A 62 -15.86 17.46 3.06
CA ALA A 62 -16.44 18.30 4.11
C ALA A 62 -17.35 17.48 5.05
N SER A 63 -17.34 17.82 6.34
CA SER A 63 -18.25 17.25 7.34
C SER A 63 -19.73 17.35 6.97
N SER A 64 -20.09 18.19 5.99
CA SER A 64 -21.39 18.24 5.33
C SER A 64 -21.67 17.08 4.37
N ASP A 65 -20.67 16.53 3.68
CA ASP A 65 -20.82 15.44 2.69
C ASP A 65 -21.05 14.09 3.38
N VAL A 66 -20.35 13.81 4.50
CA VAL A 66 -20.60 12.62 5.35
C VAL A 66 -22.00 12.68 5.99
N LYS A 67 -22.42 13.88 6.42
CA LYS A 67 -23.74 14.09 7.05
C LYS A 67 -24.87 14.05 6.02
N ALA A 68 -24.65 14.57 4.81
CA ALA A 68 -25.58 14.51 3.69
C ALA A 68 -25.74 13.10 3.09
N MET A 69 -24.75 12.20 3.21
CA MET A 69 -24.94 10.79 2.85
C MET A 69 -25.90 10.05 3.79
N ASN A 70 -26.01 10.47 5.06
CA ASN A 70 -26.98 9.90 6.00
C ASN A 70 -28.38 10.50 5.85
N ASP A 71 -28.50 11.72 5.33
CA ASP A 71 -29.78 12.38 5.06
C ASP A 71 -30.16 12.28 3.58
N LYS A 72 -31.04 11.31 3.25
CA LYS A 72 -31.63 11.15 1.91
C LYS A 72 -32.43 12.41 1.51
N GLY A 73 -31.77 13.41 0.94
CA GLY A 73 -32.43 14.60 0.41
C GLY A 73 -31.63 15.92 0.42
N ALA A 74 -30.42 15.96 0.98
CA ALA A 74 -29.63 17.19 0.97
C ALA A 74 -28.86 17.36 -0.36
N SER A 75 -29.18 18.41 -1.12
CA SER A 75 -28.32 18.87 -2.23
C SER A 75 -27.09 19.58 -1.65
N ALA A 76 -26.09 18.80 -1.22
CA ALA A 76 -24.80 19.36 -0.89
C ALA A 76 -24.13 19.86 -2.18
N ASP A 77 -23.61 21.09 -2.16
CA ASP A 77 -22.63 21.53 -3.16
C ASP A 77 -21.39 20.64 -3.01
N LYS A 78 -21.38 19.54 -3.76
CA LYS A 78 -20.42 18.45 -3.62
C LYS A 78 -19.02 19.01 -3.83
N GLY A 79 -18.21 19.02 -2.77
CA GLY A 79 -16.85 19.56 -2.81
C GLY A 79 -15.98 18.92 -3.91
N SER A 80 -14.80 19.50 -4.16
CA SER A 80 -13.88 19.02 -5.22
C SER A 80 -13.62 17.51 -5.14
N LYS A 81 -13.47 16.96 -3.94
CA LYS A 81 -13.21 15.54 -3.69
C LYS A 81 -14.36 14.65 -4.16
N SER A 82 -15.59 15.04 -3.84
CA SER A 82 -16.81 14.35 -4.27
C SER A 82 -16.95 14.34 -5.79
N LYS A 83 -16.52 15.39 -6.50
CA LYS A 83 -16.47 15.40 -7.97
C LYS A 83 -15.45 14.40 -8.53
N ILE A 84 -14.26 14.31 -7.91
CA ILE A 84 -13.23 13.34 -8.29
C ILE A 84 -13.70 11.90 -8.06
N LEU A 85 -14.29 11.61 -6.90
CA LEU A 85 -14.83 10.28 -6.59
C LEU A 85 -15.93 9.86 -7.56
N ASN A 86 -16.85 10.76 -7.91
CA ASN A 86 -17.88 10.48 -8.91
C ASN A 86 -17.27 10.23 -10.29
N TYR A 87 -16.26 11.02 -10.68
CA TYR A 87 -15.56 10.83 -11.95
C TYR A 87 -14.82 9.48 -12.01
N ALA A 88 -14.12 9.11 -10.93
CA ALA A 88 -13.44 7.83 -10.82
C ALA A 88 -14.42 6.66 -10.87
N LEU A 89 -15.52 6.72 -10.11
CA LEU A 89 -16.57 5.70 -10.11
C LEU A 89 -17.18 5.53 -11.50
N ASN A 90 -17.57 6.63 -12.16
CA ASN A 90 -18.14 6.61 -13.50
C ASN A 90 -17.21 5.91 -14.50
N THR A 91 -15.93 6.28 -14.48
CA THR A 91 -14.91 5.73 -15.38
C THR A 91 -14.67 4.24 -15.10
N VAL A 92 -14.54 3.86 -13.83
CA VAL A 92 -14.33 2.47 -13.41
C VAL A 92 -15.51 1.57 -13.79
N LEU A 93 -16.75 2.05 -13.64
CA LEU A 93 -17.94 1.31 -14.07
C LEU A 93 -17.91 1.03 -15.58
N LYS A 94 -17.56 2.03 -16.40
CA LYS A 94 -17.42 1.87 -17.85
C LYS A 94 -16.33 0.86 -18.22
N LEU A 95 -15.16 0.93 -17.56
CA LEU A 95 -14.05 -0.01 -17.78
C LEU A 95 -14.40 -1.45 -17.39
N TRP A 96 -15.17 -1.63 -16.30
CA TRP A 96 -15.58 -2.96 -15.83
C TRP A 96 -16.71 -3.57 -16.64
N HIS A 97 -17.52 -2.76 -17.33
CA HIS A 97 -18.75 -3.22 -17.98
C HIS A 97 -18.54 -4.39 -18.96
N PRO A 98 -17.48 -4.43 -19.79
CA PRO A 98 -17.19 -5.60 -20.64
C PRO A 98 -16.97 -6.92 -19.89
N PHE A 99 -16.56 -6.86 -18.61
CA PHE A 99 -16.26 -8.03 -17.78
C PHE A 99 -17.40 -8.38 -16.82
N MET A 100 -18.09 -7.37 -16.29
CA MET A 100 -19.12 -7.50 -15.25
C MET A 100 -20.39 -6.69 -15.59
N PRO A 101 -21.08 -7.00 -16.71
CA PRO A 101 -22.12 -6.13 -17.25
C PRO A 101 -23.31 -5.96 -16.32
N PHE A 102 -23.77 -7.03 -15.67
CA PHE A 102 -24.96 -6.96 -14.81
C PHE A 102 -24.76 -6.12 -13.54
N VAL A 103 -23.61 -6.27 -12.88
CA VAL A 103 -23.32 -5.57 -11.62
C VAL A 103 -23.01 -4.10 -11.91
N THR A 104 -22.20 -3.82 -12.93
CA THR A 104 -21.88 -2.43 -13.31
C THR A 104 -23.11 -1.66 -13.77
N GLU A 105 -24.01 -2.29 -14.54
CA GLU A 105 -25.29 -1.71 -14.95
C GLU A 105 -26.19 -1.43 -13.75
N ALA A 106 -26.34 -2.39 -12.82
CA ALA A 106 -27.15 -2.19 -11.62
C ALA A 106 -26.64 -1.02 -10.77
N VAL A 107 -25.32 -0.93 -10.55
CA VAL A 107 -24.73 0.19 -9.81
C VAL A 107 -24.93 1.50 -10.58
N TRP A 108 -24.71 1.53 -11.89
CA TRP A 108 -24.90 2.72 -12.71
C TRP A 108 -26.32 3.27 -12.63
N GLN A 109 -27.33 2.40 -12.72
CA GLN A 109 -28.74 2.78 -12.67
C GLN A 109 -29.15 3.40 -11.32
N GLU A 110 -28.51 3.04 -10.21
CA GLU A 110 -28.74 3.67 -8.90
C GLU A 110 -28.33 5.16 -8.89
N PHE A 111 -27.31 5.54 -9.67
CA PHE A 111 -26.82 6.92 -9.72
C PHE A 111 -27.42 7.74 -10.86
N TYR A 112 -27.69 7.11 -12.00
CA TYR A 112 -28.07 7.80 -13.24
C TYR A 112 -29.49 7.47 -13.71
N GLY A 113 -30.24 6.60 -13.03
CA GLY A 113 -31.58 6.20 -13.45
C GLY A 113 -31.57 5.06 -14.46
N LYS A 114 -32.72 4.39 -14.62
CA LYS A 114 -32.87 3.18 -15.46
C LYS A 114 -32.91 3.47 -16.96
N GLU A 115 -33.20 4.72 -17.32
CA GLU A 115 -33.22 5.23 -18.67
C GLU A 115 -31.82 5.43 -19.26
N ASN A 116 -30.81 5.60 -18.41
CA ASN A 116 -29.42 5.80 -18.82
C ASN A 116 -28.69 4.45 -18.74
N ILE A 117 -28.60 3.75 -19.86
CA ILE A 117 -27.98 2.42 -19.95
C ILE A 117 -26.46 2.55 -20.08
N LEU A 118 -25.70 1.88 -19.22
CA LEU A 118 -24.23 1.92 -19.23
C LEU A 118 -23.65 1.31 -20.52
N MET A 119 -24.27 0.27 -21.06
CA MET A 119 -23.80 -0.42 -22.28
C MET A 119 -23.65 0.48 -23.50
N VAL A 120 -24.41 1.58 -23.61
CA VAL A 120 -24.37 2.50 -24.76
C VAL A 120 -23.53 3.77 -24.51
N GLU A 121 -22.93 3.86 -23.33
CA GLU A 121 -22.06 4.98 -22.97
C GLU A 121 -20.75 4.96 -23.75
N LYS A 122 -20.19 6.15 -23.97
CA LYS A 122 -18.86 6.26 -24.56
C LYS A 122 -17.82 5.63 -23.63
N PHE A 123 -17.01 4.74 -24.20
CA PHE A 123 -15.87 4.16 -23.51
C PHE A 123 -14.86 5.25 -23.14
N PRO A 124 -14.26 5.21 -21.95
CA PRO A 124 -13.31 6.24 -21.53
C PRO A 124 -12.03 6.14 -22.38
N VAL A 125 -11.61 7.29 -22.90
CA VAL A 125 -10.33 7.47 -23.58
C VAL A 125 -9.59 8.59 -22.85
N SER A 126 -8.33 8.37 -22.52
CA SER A 126 -7.51 9.39 -21.88
C SER A 126 -6.55 10.00 -22.90
N ASP A 127 -6.75 11.29 -23.19
CA ASP A 127 -5.87 12.07 -24.07
C ASP A 127 -4.78 12.83 -23.29
N GLU A 128 -4.72 12.67 -21.96
CA GLU A 128 -3.83 13.46 -21.11
C GLU A 128 -2.49 12.78 -20.87
N LYS A 129 -1.45 13.60 -20.72
CA LYS A 129 -0.11 13.14 -20.36
C LYS A 129 -0.07 12.79 -18.88
N ASN A 130 0.59 11.68 -18.57
CA ASN A 130 0.91 11.33 -17.18
C ASN A 130 1.73 12.46 -16.54
N GLU A 131 1.31 12.90 -15.36
CA GLU A 131 2.09 13.80 -14.51
C GLU A 131 3.14 13.01 -13.70
N ASP A 132 3.97 13.70 -12.93
CA ASP A 132 4.88 13.02 -11.99
C ASP A 132 4.20 12.91 -10.62
N THR A 133 3.91 11.68 -10.18
CA THR A 133 3.28 11.39 -8.88
C THR A 133 4.23 10.76 -7.87
N LYS A 134 5.55 10.81 -8.10
CA LYS A 134 6.56 10.26 -7.18
C LYS A 134 6.41 10.79 -5.76
N ASP A 135 5.99 12.04 -5.60
CA ASP A 135 5.77 12.64 -4.29
C ASP A 135 4.71 11.89 -3.47
N PHE A 136 3.68 11.34 -4.11
CA PHE A 136 2.68 10.56 -3.40
C PHE A 136 3.18 9.16 -3.04
N GLU A 137 4.00 8.56 -3.91
CA GLU A 137 4.62 7.25 -3.63
C GLU A 137 5.50 7.30 -2.38
N ILE A 138 6.17 8.42 -2.12
CA ILE A 138 6.92 8.66 -0.87
C ILE A 138 5.99 8.51 0.35
N ILE A 139 4.79 9.08 0.30
CA ILE A 139 3.80 8.97 1.39
C ILE A 139 3.36 7.52 1.57
N GLN A 140 3.07 6.80 0.49
CA GLN A 140 2.68 5.39 0.54
C GLN A 140 3.79 4.53 1.13
N ASN A 141 5.03 4.71 0.68
CA ASN A 141 6.18 3.94 1.12
C ASN A 141 6.47 4.14 2.61
N VAL A 142 6.37 5.37 3.11
CA VAL A 142 6.51 5.65 4.56
C VAL A 142 5.44 4.91 5.37
N ILE A 143 4.17 4.95 4.94
CA ILE A 143 3.07 4.26 5.63
C ILE A 143 3.26 2.75 5.59
N VAL A 144 3.62 2.18 4.44
CA VAL A 144 3.90 0.75 4.29
C VAL A 144 5.07 0.34 5.17
N GLY A 145 6.17 1.10 5.18
CA GLY A 145 7.33 0.84 6.04
C GLY A 145 6.96 0.80 7.53
N ILE A 146 6.17 1.77 8.01
CA ILE A 146 5.71 1.77 9.41
C ILE A 146 4.81 0.56 9.71
N ARG A 147 3.93 0.17 8.78
CA ARG A 147 3.07 -1.02 8.94
C ARG A 147 3.90 -2.32 8.94
N SER A 148 4.95 -2.39 8.12
CA SER A 148 5.89 -3.52 8.11
C SER A 148 6.62 -3.66 9.43
N VAL A 149 7.06 -2.54 10.04
CA VAL A 149 7.66 -2.56 11.40
C VAL A 149 6.69 -3.15 12.42
N LYS A 150 5.38 -2.85 12.34
CA LYS A 150 4.40 -3.50 13.23
C LYS A 150 4.36 -5.02 13.05
N GLY A 151 4.37 -5.49 11.79
CA GLY A 151 4.39 -6.92 11.49
C GLY A 151 5.64 -7.62 12.00
N ASP A 152 6.81 -7.02 11.73
CA ASP A 152 8.12 -7.53 12.12
C ASP A 152 8.25 -7.72 13.63
N TYR A 153 7.77 -6.74 14.40
CA TYR A 153 7.82 -6.74 15.86
C TYR A 153 6.57 -7.34 16.50
N LYS A 154 5.68 -7.97 15.71
CA LYS A 154 4.42 -8.61 16.16
C LYS A 154 3.55 -7.68 17.01
N ILE A 155 3.55 -6.40 16.67
CA ILE A 155 2.76 -5.36 17.32
C ILE A 155 1.34 -5.43 16.75
N ASP A 156 0.34 -5.32 17.63
CA ASP A 156 -1.06 -5.25 17.21
C ASP A 156 -1.26 -4.13 16.16
N PRO A 157 -1.83 -4.43 14.98
CA PRO A 157 -2.04 -3.45 13.92
C PRO A 157 -2.78 -2.19 14.39
N VAL A 158 -3.70 -2.34 15.36
CA VAL A 158 -4.53 -1.27 15.90
C VAL A 158 -3.77 -0.36 16.85
N LYS A 159 -2.69 -0.85 17.48
CA LYS A 159 -1.91 -0.10 18.44
C LYS A 159 -1.24 1.09 17.77
N LYS A 160 -1.36 2.26 18.39
CA LYS A 160 -0.74 3.48 17.89
C LYS A 160 0.71 3.59 18.32
N LEU A 161 1.53 4.17 17.46
CA LEU A 161 2.98 4.33 17.66
C LEU A 161 3.38 5.80 17.58
N ASN A 162 4.49 6.14 18.24
CA ASN A 162 5.16 7.42 18.03
C ASN A 162 6.22 7.24 16.95
N VAL A 163 6.25 8.17 15.99
CA VAL A 163 7.19 8.14 14.88
C VAL A 163 7.86 9.50 14.74
N THR A 164 9.16 9.48 14.51
CA THR A 164 9.96 10.64 14.17
C THR A 164 10.60 10.42 12.79
N ILE A 165 10.51 11.39 11.90
CA ILE A 165 11.07 11.33 10.55
C ILE A 165 12.16 12.40 10.39
N SER A 166 13.34 11.98 9.95
CA SER A 166 14.38 12.84 9.39
C SER A 166 14.08 13.04 7.91
N ALA A 167 13.52 14.21 7.56
CA ALA A 167 12.84 14.44 6.30
C ALA A 167 13.71 15.07 5.20
N GLY A 168 14.83 15.68 5.56
CA GLY A 168 15.69 16.39 4.60
C GLY A 168 14.92 17.45 3.81
N ASP A 169 15.03 17.38 2.50
CA ASP A 169 14.37 18.27 1.53
C ASP A 169 12.86 17.98 1.34
N LYS A 170 12.36 16.84 1.83
CA LYS A 170 10.95 16.42 1.66
C LYS A 170 10.06 16.82 2.85
N ILE A 171 10.54 17.69 3.73
CA ILE A 171 9.81 18.10 4.94
C ILE A 171 8.44 18.70 4.62
N ASP A 172 8.33 19.49 3.56
CA ASP A 172 7.09 20.18 3.18
C ASP A 172 6.04 19.16 2.72
N ILE A 173 6.41 18.24 1.82
CA ILE A 173 5.53 17.17 1.32
C ILE A 173 4.98 16.33 2.48
N LEU A 174 5.84 15.92 3.42
CA LEU A 174 5.43 15.14 4.58
C LEU A 174 4.55 15.95 5.55
N SER A 175 4.84 17.23 5.72
CA SER A 175 4.10 18.12 6.61
C SER A 175 2.70 18.42 6.09
N GLU A 176 2.55 18.68 4.79
CA GLU A 176 1.26 18.85 4.12
C GLU A 176 0.38 17.61 4.22
N ASN A 177 1.00 16.42 4.19
CA ASN A 177 0.30 15.13 4.25
C ASN A 177 0.30 14.49 5.66
N LYS A 178 0.64 15.25 6.71
CA LYS A 178 0.79 14.75 8.09
C LYS A 178 -0.46 14.06 8.63
N ALA A 179 -1.65 14.55 8.28
CA ALA A 179 -2.91 13.97 8.71
C ALA A 179 -3.15 12.58 8.09
N VAL A 180 -2.79 12.41 6.82
CA VAL A 180 -2.88 11.14 6.09
C VAL A 180 -1.90 10.13 6.67
N LEU A 181 -0.63 10.52 6.82
CA LEU A 181 0.41 9.70 7.46
C LEU A 181 -0.02 9.21 8.85
N SER A 182 -0.45 10.14 9.71
CA SER A 182 -0.85 9.83 11.09
C SER A 182 -2.02 8.86 11.16
N LYS A 183 -3.07 9.04 10.34
CA LYS A 183 -4.26 8.18 10.42
C LYS A 183 -4.03 6.82 9.75
N LEU A 184 -3.44 6.77 8.55
CA LEU A 184 -3.25 5.51 7.83
C LEU A 184 -2.18 4.61 8.46
N ALA A 185 -1.10 5.17 9.02
CA ALA A 185 -0.11 4.39 9.75
C ALA A 185 -0.51 4.12 11.22
N ARG A 186 -1.63 4.71 11.67
CA ARG A 186 -2.13 4.69 13.06
C ARG A 186 -1.05 5.14 14.04
N LEU A 187 -0.74 6.43 13.99
CA LEU A 187 0.26 7.08 14.82
C LEU A 187 -0.42 7.85 15.95
N GLU A 188 0.18 7.84 17.13
CA GLU A 188 -0.23 8.71 18.24
C GLU A 188 0.45 10.07 18.11
N ASN A 189 1.78 10.06 17.88
CA ASN A 189 2.56 11.26 17.60
C ASN A 189 3.39 11.07 16.34
N LEU A 190 3.42 12.11 15.50
CA LEU A 190 4.28 12.18 14.33
C LEU A 190 5.09 13.48 14.38
N GLN A 191 6.41 13.33 14.54
CA GLN A 191 7.38 14.43 14.45
C GLN A 191 8.09 14.35 13.11
N ILE A 192 8.14 15.46 12.38
CA ILE A 192 8.80 15.56 11.08
C ILE A 192 9.81 16.68 11.22
N ASN A 193 11.10 16.35 11.17
CA ASN A 193 12.21 17.26 11.36
C ASN A 193 13.07 17.26 10.11
N GLN A 194 13.72 18.39 9.79
CA GLN A 194 14.63 18.45 8.64
C GLN A 194 15.82 17.50 8.82
N SER A 195 16.36 17.43 10.04
CA SER A 195 17.36 16.47 10.46
C SER A 195 17.16 16.14 11.93
N THR A 196 17.32 14.87 12.30
CA THR A 196 17.22 14.41 13.69
C THR A 196 18.04 13.15 13.90
N ASN A 197 18.54 12.97 15.13
CA ASN A 197 19.22 11.74 15.53
C ASN A 197 18.18 10.66 15.90
N LYS A 198 18.61 9.40 15.84
CA LYS A 198 17.81 8.24 16.26
C LYS A 198 17.41 8.36 17.75
N PRO A 199 16.10 8.39 18.08
CA PRO A 199 15.64 8.37 19.47
C PRO A 199 16.01 7.07 20.19
N VAL A 200 16.14 7.14 21.52
CA VAL A 200 16.36 5.94 22.36
C VAL A 200 15.14 5.01 22.25
N ASN A 201 15.36 3.69 22.28
CA ASN A 201 14.28 2.68 22.22
C ASN A 201 13.42 2.78 20.93
N SER A 202 14.04 3.19 19.84
CA SER A 202 13.43 3.22 18.51
C SER A 202 14.11 2.25 17.55
N VAL A 203 13.34 1.79 16.57
CA VAL A 203 13.86 1.08 15.40
C VAL A 203 13.87 2.03 14.22
N SER A 204 14.84 1.88 13.34
CA SER A 204 15.07 2.79 12.23
C SER A 204 15.02 2.04 10.91
N PHE A 205 14.40 2.65 9.90
CA PHE A 205 14.53 2.20 8.52
C PHE A 205 14.67 3.39 7.59
N VAL A 206 15.26 3.16 6.43
CA VAL A 206 15.44 4.18 5.39
C VAL A 206 14.48 3.88 4.26
N GLU A 207 13.69 4.87 3.85
CA GLU A 207 12.73 4.73 2.76
C GLU A 207 12.65 6.03 1.98
N SER A 208 12.71 5.96 0.64
CA SER A 208 12.62 7.13 -0.23
C SER A 208 13.58 8.30 0.12
N GLY A 209 14.76 7.96 0.68
CA GLY A 209 15.77 8.91 1.14
C GLY A 209 15.45 9.59 2.48
N LEU A 210 14.47 9.08 3.23
CA LEU A 210 14.08 9.52 4.57
C LEU A 210 14.60 8.53 5.60
N GLU A 211 14.99 9.01 6.79
CA GLU A 211 15.21 8.13 7.94
C GLU A 211 13.97 8.17 8.85
N ILE A 212 13.32 7.02 9.05
CA ILE A 212 12.11 6.90 9.85
C ILE A 212 12.46 6.15 11.14
N PHE A 213 12.12 6.76 12.27
CA PHE A 213 12.31 6.20 13.60
C PHE A 213 10.97 5.88 14.24
N VAL A 214 10.76 4.60 14.56
CA VAL A 214 9.54 4.11 15.21
C VAL A 214 9.87 3.78 16.66
N GLU A 215 9.27 4.52 17.59
CA GLU A 215 9.46 4.29 19.02
C GLU A 215 8.67 3.06 19.47
N LEU A 216 9.35 2.08 20.07
CA LEU A 216 8.72 0.86 20.57
C LEU A 216 8.66 0.80 22.10
N ALA A 217 9.10 1.88 22.78
CA ALA A 217 9.06 1.99 24.24
C ALA A 217 7.62 1.79 24.77
N GLY A 218 7.44 0.89 25.73
CA GLY A 218 6.12 0.53 26.28
C GLY A 218 5.24 -0.32 25.35
N VAL A 219 5.75 -0.68 24.15
CA VAL A 219 5.08 -1.56 23.19
C VAL A 219 5.78 -2.90 23.09
N VAL A 220 7.11 -2.88 23.09
CA VAL A 220 7.96 -4.06 23.03
C VAL A 220 8.88 -4.06 24.25
N ASP A 221 8.98 -5.21 24.92
CA ASP A 221 10.03 -5.45 25.89
C ASP A 221 11.30 -5.86 25.13
N PHE A 222 12.21 -4.90 24.93
CA PHE A 222 13.43 -5.11 24.17
C PHE A 222 14.36 -6.15 24.79
N ALA A 223 14.38 -6.31 26.12
CA ALA A 223 15.23 -7.31 26.76
C ALA A 223 14.71 -8.71 26.44
N LYS A 224 13.39 -8.91 26.60
CA LYS A 224 12.73 -10.17 26.27
C LYS A 224 12.76 -10.46 24.76
N GLU A 225 12.61 -9.44 23.93
CA GLU A 225 12.65 -9.60 22.47
C GLU A 225 14.07 -9.95 22.00
N LYS A 226 15.10 -9.36 22.60
CA LYS A 226 16.49 -9.71 22.31
C LYS A 226 16.79 -11.16 22.70
N GLU A 227 16.35 -11.62 23.87
CA GLU A 227 16.49 -13.02 24.27
C GLU A 227 15.77 -13.97 23.30
N LYS A 228 14.52 -13.65 22.95
CA LYS A 228 13.71 -14.43 22.01
C LYS A 228 14.35 -14.50 20.61
N LEU A 229 14.73 -13.36 20.03
CA LEU A 229 15.39 -13.30 18.74
C LEU A 229 16.72 -14.05 18.75
N GLY A 230 17.52 -13.91 19.83
CA GLY A 230 18.76 -14.66 19.99
C GLY A 230 18.53 -16.18 19.95
N SER A 231 17.50 -16.66 20.65
CA SER A 231 17.14 -18.09 20.63
C SER A 231 16.64 -18.57 19.25
N GLU A 232 15.86 -17.75 18.53
CA GLU A 232 15.38 -18.08 17.18
C GLU A 232 16.52 -18.10 16.17
N ILE A 233 17.44 -17.13 16.25
CA ILE A 233 18.68 -17.08 15.45
C ILE A 233 19.53 -18.32 15.70
N GLU A 234 19.71 -18.72 16.96
CA GLU A 234 20.50 -19.92 17.30
C GLU A 234 19.88 -21.20 16.71
N GLN A 235 18.56 -21.37 16.86
CA GLN A 235 17.84 -22.52 16.31
C GLN A 235 17.91 -22.57 14.79
N LEU A 236 17.69 -21.42 14.12
CA LEU A 236 17.72 -21.34 12.66
C LEU A 236 19.13 -21.54 12.11
N THR A 237 20.15 -21.05 12.80
CA THR A 237 21.56 -21.27 12.45
C THR A 237 21.92 -22.76 12.52
N LYS A 238 21.49 -23.48 13.57
CA LYS A 238 21.67 -24.94 13.67
C LYS A 238 20.96 -25.69 12.56
N TYR A 239 19.73 -25.27 12.21
CA TYR A 239 18.97 -25.86 11.12
C TYR A 239 19.66 -25.66 9.75
N ILE A 240 20.13 -24.45 9.47
CA ILE A 240 20.91 -24.12 8.26
C ILE A 240 22.17 -24.96 8.18
N ALA A 241 22.93 -25.09 9.28
CA ALA A 241 24.13 -25.93 9.31
C ALA A 241 23.82 -27.41 9.00
N GLY A 242 22.66 -27.91 9.44
CA GLY A 242 22.17 -29.25 9.08
C GLY A 242 21.84 -29.40 7.60
N LEU A 243 21.18 -28.40 6.99
CA LEU A 243 20.87 -28.39 5.56
C LEU A 243 22.14 -28.29 4.70
N GLU A 244 23.07 -27.41 5.06
CA GLU A 244 24.36 -27.28 4.39
C GLU A 244 25.18 -28.58 4.50
N GLY A 245 25.16 -29.24 5.66
CA GLY A 245 25.81 -30.54 5.85
C GLY A 245 25.24 -31.64 4.93
N LYS A 246 23.92 -31.68 4.73
CA LYS A 246 23.27 -32.62 3.79
C LYS A 246 23.64 -32.31 2.34
N LEU A 247 23.57 -31.03 1.95
CA LEU A 247 23.83 -30.60 0.58
C LEU A 247 25.31 -30.64 0.19
N ASN A 248 26.23 -30.56 1.16
CA ASN A 248 27.68 -30.73 0.93
C ASN A 248 28.11 -32.21 0.93
N ASN A 249 27.25 -33.16 1.29
CA ASN A 249 27.57 -34.58 1.24
C ASN A 249 27.46 -35.11 -0.21
N PRO A 250 28.59 -35.48 -0.86
CA PRO A 250 28.57 -35.91 -2.26
C PRO A 250 27.67 -37.13 -2.49
N GLY A 251 27.59 -38.04 -1.50
CA GLY A 251 26.76 -39.23 -1.58
C GLY A 251 25.26 -38.95 -1.51
N PHE A 252 24.85 -37.86 -0.85
CA PHE A 252 23.45 -37.43 -0.84
C PHE A 252 23.09 -36.75 -2.17
N VAL A 253 23.94 -35.86 -2.67
CA VAL A 253 23.70 -35.15 -3.93
C VAL A 253 23.70 -36.09 -5.13
N SER A 254 24.52 -37.14 -5.12
CA SER A 254 24.59 -38.11 -6.21
C SER A 254 23.51 -39.18 -6.18
N SER A 255 22.93 -39.47 -5.01
CA SER A 255 22.02 -40.61 -4.81
C SER A 255 20.57 -40.22 -4.53
N ALA A 256 20.32 -38.97 -4.13
CA ALA A 256 18.96 -38.48 -3.89
C ALA A 256 18.28 -38.05 -5.20
N PRO A 257 16.95 -38.24 -5.32
CA PRO A 257 16.17 -37.70 -6.43
C PRO A 257 16.34 -36.19 -6.59
N GLU A 258 16.41 -35.71 -7.82
CA GLU A 258 16.66 -34.30 -8.17
C GLU A 258 15.62 -33.34 -7.57
N ASN A 259 14.36 -33.76 -7.47
CA ASN A 259 13.28 -33.01 -6.80
C ASN A 259 13.60 -32.75 -5.32
N ILE A 260 14.12 -33.75 -4.60
CA ILE A 260 14.46 -33.64 -3.17
C ILE A 260 15.66 -32.71 -2.97
N VAL A 261 16.68 -32.82 -3.84
CA VAL A 261 17.85 -31.92 -3.79
C VAL A 261 17.43 -30.47 -4.04
N THR A 262 16.53 -30.25 -5.01
CA THR A 262 16.01 -28.92 -5.33
C THR A 262 15.21 -28.34 -4.16
N GLN A 263 14.31 -29.12 -3.56
CA GLN A 263 13.53 -28.70 -2.41
C GLN A 263 14.41 -28.35 -1.19
N GLU A 264 15.46 -29.11 -0.92
CA GLU A 264 16.38 -28.80 0.20
C GLU A 264 17.22 -27.55 -0.09
N LYS A 265 17.58 -27.28 -1.35
CA LYS A 265 18.24 -26.02 -1.75
C LYS A 265 17.31 -24.81 -1.58
N GLU A 266 16.05 -24.92 -1.96
CA GLU A 266 15.03 -23.88 -1.76
C GLU A 266 14.85 -23.59 -0.27
N LYS A 267 14.66 -24.63 0.56
CA LYS A 267 14.58 -24.47 2.02
C LYS A 267 15.81 -23.81 2.62
N LEU A 268 17.01 -24.12 2.12
CA LEU A 268 18.25 -23.50 2.57
C LEU A 268 18.25 -22.00 2.22
N ALA A 269 17.87 -21.65 1.00
CA ALA A 269 17.80 -20.25 0.55
C ALA A 269 16.80 -19.44 1.39
N GLU A 270 15.57 -19.95 1.56
CA GLU A 270 14.54 -19.33 2.40
C GLU A 270 14.99 -19.17 3.86
N SER A 271 15.64 -20.20 4.41
CA SER A 271 16.14 -20.15 5.79
C SER A 271 17.24 -19.11 5.96
N LYS A 272 18.15 -18.98 4.98
CA LYS A 272 19.20 -17.95 5.00
C LYS A 272 18.63 -16.55 4.92
N GLU A 273 17.65 -16.32 4.05
CA GLU A 273 16.97 -15.02 3.95
C GLU A 273 16.26 -14.67 5.28
N LYS A 274 15.58 -15.65 5.89
CA LYS A 274 14.96 -15.48 7.20
C LYS A 274 16.00 -15.16 8.28
N LEU A 275 17.14 -15.84 8.28
CA LEU A 275 18.22 -15.60 9.25
C LEU A 275 18.79 -14.19 9.10
N GLU A 276 18.97 -13.70 7.87
CA GLU A 276 19.43 -12.33 7.63
C GLU A 276 18.45 -11.29 8.19
N LYS A 277 17.14 -11.49 7.97
CA LYS A 277 16.09 -10.63 8.53
C LYS A 277 16.12 -10.59 10.06
N LEU A 278 16.21 -11.76 10.71
CA LEU A 278 16.28 -11.85 12.17
C LEU A 278 17.54 -11.18 12.74
N ASN A 279 18.70 -11.35 12.08
CA ASN A 279 19.95 -10.69 12.50
C ASN A 279 19.85 -9.16 12.40
N LYS A 280 19.26 -8.63 11.33
CA LYS A 280 19.00 -7.18 11.19
C LYS A 280 18.09 -6.67 12.31
N GLN A 281 17.03 -7.40 12.64
CA GLN A 281 16.14 -7.06 13.76
C GLN A 281 16.86 -7.09 15.11
N PHE A 282 17.69 -8.11 15.36
CA PHE A 282 18.47 -8.24 16.60
C PHE A 282 19.49 -7.11 16.79
N GLN A 283 20.13 -6.65 15.70
CA GLN A 283 21.07 -5.52 15.74
C GLN A 283 20.36 -4.17 15.90
N ALA A 284 19.13 -4.05 15.43
CA ALA A 284 18.35 -2.82 15.53
C ALA A 284 17.81 -2.55 16.96
N ILE A 285 17.79 -3.57 17.81
CA ILE A 285 17.36 -3.59 19.22
C ILE A 285 18.55 -3.50 20.20
#